data_AF-A0A554K6W0-F1
#
_entry.id   AF-A0A554K6W0-F1
#
_cell.length_a   1.000
_cell.length_b   1.000
_cell.length_c   1.000
_cell.angle_alpha   90.00
_cell.angle_beta   90.00
_cell.angle_gamma   90.00
#
_symmetry.space_group_name_H-M   'P 1'
#
loop_
_entity.id
_entity.type
_entity.pdbx_description
1 polymer ?
#
loop_
_entity_poly.entity_id
_entity_poly.type
_entity_poly.pdbx_seq_one_letter_code
_entity_poly.pdbx_strand_id
1 'polypeptide(L)'
;MFSLSQKKRIIYIIAGLLGFAILGFAGYRYLLPAFVSKKPAGQEGVSGSVRIPPAASLGQEPADTGKTPPTAEPTLPPEEQRLTRITDFPVISPSLNKAEDKILFYKKDGGDLLSSDFRGQNQEKISNLTIIGLLDAVWSPAHDRAAVFYLDQETIKGFLHIGTSSVAVLPQNITSADWSPDGKSLAFGVKTNNALTIGTVDSSGKNQKMLTALPLPDAQIEWVTPDLISLTTAPSGFAEGFIFTYSRSTGALTRILGPFLGL
;
A
#
# COMPACT_ATOMS: atom_id res chain seq x y z
N MET A 1 -31.25 33.16 45.14
CA MET A 1 -30.29 32.72 44.10
C MET A 1 -29.73 31.37 44.56
N PHE A 2 -30.32 30.26 44.10
CA PHE A 2 -30.02 28.92 44.65
C PHE A 2 -28.69 28.39 44.09
N SER A 3 -27.69 28.17 44.95
CA SER A 3 -26.44 27.51 44.57
C SER A 3 -26.68 26.01 44.40
N LEU A 4 -26.55 25.50 43.17
CA LEU A 4 -26.60 24.07 42.93
C LEU A 4 -25.28 23.42 43.37
N SER A 5 -25.38 22.38 44.19
CA SER A 5 -24.26 21.50 44.55
C SER A 5 -23.50 21.02 43.31
N GLN A 6 -22.16 21.00 43.37
CA GLN A 6 -21.28 20.61 42.26
C GLN A 6 -21.71 19.32 41.55
N LYS A 7 -22.25 18.34 42.28
CA LYS A 7 -22.75 17.08 41.70
C LYS A 7 -23.90 17.30 40.72
N LYS A 8 -24.82 18.23 41.01
CA LYS A 8 -25.93 18.57 40.11
C LYS A 8 -25.44 19.28 38.86
N ARG A 9 -24.43 20.15 38.98
CA ARG A 9 -23.82 20.87 37.84
C ARG A 9 -23.16 19.90 36.84
N ILE A 10 -22.47 18.87 37.32
CA ILE A 10 -21.86 17.83 36.47
C ILE A 10 -22.94 17.04 35.72
N ILE A 11 -24.04 16.67 36.40
CA ILE A 11 -25.16 15.95 35.76
C ILE A 11 -25.79 16.77 34.62
N TYR A 12 -25.99 18.08 34.81
CA TYR A 12 -26.54 18.92 33.75
C TYR A 12 -25.59 19.10 32.56
N ILE A 13 -24.27 19.12 32.79
CA ILE A 13 -23.28 19.19 31.70
C ILE A 13 -23.30 17.90 30.87
N ILE A 14 -23.34 16.74 31.53
CA ILE A 14 -23.42 15.44 30.85
C ILE A 14 -24.72 15.32 30.05
N ALA A 15 -25.86 15.71 30.66
CA ALA A 15 -27.15 15.71 29.98
C ALA A 15 -27.17 16.65 28.76
N GLY A 16 -26.53 17.82 28.85
CA GLY A 16 -26.40 18.76 27.75
C GLY A 16 -25.57 18.22 26.58
N LEU A 17 -24.43 17.58 26.88
CA LEU A 17 -23.57 16.94 25.87
C LEU A 17 -24.28 15.79 25.14
N LEU A 18 -25.03 14.97 25.89
CA LEU A 18 -25.85 13.89 25.32
C LEU A 18 -26.95 14.45 24.39
N GLY A 19 -27.62 15.52 24.79
CA GLY A 19 -28.61 16.20 23.94
C GLY A 19 -28.00 16.72 22.64
N PHE A 20 -26.82 17.32 22.71
CA PHE A 20 -26.11 17.84 21.54
C PHE A 20 -25.65 16.73 20.59
N ALA A 21 -25.18 15.60 21.12
CA ALA A 21 -24.78 14.45 20.32
C ALA A 21 -25.97 13.83 19.56
N ILE A 22 -27.13 13.72 20.21
CA ILE A 22 -28.36 13.18 19.60
C ILE A 22 -28.86 14.11 18.49
N LEU A 23 -28.86 15.42 18.73
CA LEU A 23 -29.25 16.42 17.71
C LEU A 23 -28.27 16.43 16.53
N GLY A 24 -26.97 16.32 16.80
CA GLY A 24 -25.94 16.19 15.75
C GLY A 24 -26.13 14.95 14.89
N PHE A 25 -26.43 13.80 15.51
CA PHE A 25 -26.70 12.55 14.80
C PHE A 25 -27.99 12.61 13.97
N ALA A 26 -29.05 13.21 14.50
CA ALA A 26 -30.30 13.42 13.77
C ALA A 26 -30.11 14.37 12.57
N GLY A 27 -29.36 15.46 12.74
CA GLY A 27 -29.00 16.37 11.66
C GLY A 27 -28.14 15.70 10.59
N TYR A 28 -27.16 14.89 11.00
CA TYR A 28 -26.33 14.09 10.09
C TYR A 28 -27.16 13.10 9.25
N ARG A 29 -28.15 12.44 9.87
CA ARG A 29 -29.10 11.54 9.18
C ARG A 29 -30.03 12.28 8.21
N TYR A 30 -30.42 13.51 8.51
CA TYR A 30 -31.34 14.29 7.68
C TYR A 30 -30.65 14.97 6.49
N LEU A 31 -29.35 15.28 6.61
CA LEU A 31 -28.57 16.00 5.59
C LEU A 31 -27.85 15.08 4.58
N LEU A 32 -27.89 13.75 4.76
CA LEU A 32 -27.42 12.80 3.75
C LEU A 32 -28.54 12.51 2.74
N PRO A 33 -28.41 12.87 1.46
CA PRO A 33 -29.31 12.36 0.44
C PRO A 33 -29.14 10.84 0.35
N ALA A 34 -30.25 10.11 0.34
CA ALA A 34 -30.24 8.68 0.05
C ALA A 34 -29.58 8.47 -1.32
N PHE A 35 -28.44 7.79 -1.34
CA PHE A 35 -27.87 7.26 -2.58
C PHE A 35 -28.87 6.24 -3.14
N VAL A 36 -29.70 6.69 -4.06
CA VAL A 36 -30.51 5.80 -4.90
C VAL A 36 -29.53 5.06 -5.80
N SER A 37 -29.28 3.78 -5.50
CA SER A 37 -28.58 2.88 -6.41
C SER A 37 -29.36 2.83 -7.73
N LYS A 38 -28.89 3.58 -8.73
CA LYS A 38 -29.37 3.43 -10.09
C LYS A 38 -28.84 2.09 -10.61
N LYS A 39 -29.74 1.11 -10.69
CA LYS A 39 -29.51 -0.23 -11.28
C LYS A 39 -28.91 -0.05 -12.68
N PRO A 40 -27.75 -0.64 -13.02
CA PRO A 40 -27.25 -0.59 -14.38
C PRO A 40 -28.22 -1.35 -15.29
N ALA A 41 -28.64 -0.71 -16.38
CA ALA A 41 -29.30 -1.38 -17.48
C ALA A 41 -28.35 -2.45 -18.06
N GLY A 42 -28.93 -3.56 -18.51
CA GLY A 42 -28.26 -4.84 -18.76
C GLY A 42 -26.99 -4.76 -19.61
N GLN A 43 -25.97 -5.49 -19.16
CA GLN A 43 -24.92 -5.96 -20.03
C GLN A 43 -25.51 -7.05 -20.94
N GLU A 44 -25.75 -6.71 -22.19
CA GLU A 44 -25.79 -7.72 -23.25
C GLU A 44 -24.41 -8.38 -23.31
N GLY A 45 -24.40 -9.70 -23.19
CA GLY A 45 -23.18 -10.50 -23.22
C GLY A 45 -22.48 -10.37 -24.56
N VAL A 46 -21.32 -9.73 -24.59
CA VAL A 46 -20.39 -9.84 -25.72
C VAL A 46 -19.67 -11.17 -25.59
N SER A 47 -20.30 -12.23 -26.11
CA SER A 47 -19.62 -13.47 -26.44
C SER A 47 -18.71 -13.19 -27.63
N GLY A 48 -17.46 -12.85 -27.36
CA GLY A 48 -16.43 -12.68 -28.38
C GLY A 48 -16.00 -14.03 -28.94
N SER A 49 -16.74 -14.55 -29.93
CA SER A 49 -16.24 -15.64 -30.76
C SER A 49 -15.05 -15.11 -31.58
N VAL A 50 -13.85 -15.64 -31.33
CA VAL A 50 -12.68 -15.41 -32.19
C VAL A 50 -13.01 -15.99 -33.58
N ARG A 51 -13.25 -15.12 -34.56
CA ARG A 51 -13.38 -15.52 -35.96
C ARG A 51 -11.98 -15.67 -36.54
N ILE A 52 -11.55 -16.92 -36.73
CA ILE A 52 -10.37 -17.24 -37.53
C ILE A 52 -10.76 -17.05 -39.01
N PRO A 53 -10.11 -16.15 -39.77
CA PRO A 53 -10.38 -16.03 -41.20
C PRO A 53 -9.93 -17.29 -41.95
N PRO A 54 -10.66 -17.75 -42.99
CA PRO A 54 -10.24 -18.89 -43.78
C PRO A 54 -9.00 -18.52 -44.61
N ALA A 55 -8.12 -19.51 -44.80
CA ALA A 55 -6.91 -19.37 -45.59
C ALA A 55 -7.25 -18.92 -47.02
N ALA A 56 -6.70 -17.78 -47.44
CA ALA A 56 -6.86 -17.27 -48.79
C ALA A 56 -6.14 -18.21 -49.79
N SER A 57 -6.90 -18.80 -50.71
CA SER A 57 -6.33 -19.50 -51.86
C SER A 57 -5.69 -18.48 -52.81
N LEU A 58 -4.42 -18.72 -53.18
CA LEU A 58 -3.74 -17.96 -54.23
C LEU A 58 -4.38 -18.28 -55.59
N GLY A 59 -5.30 -17.43 -56.04
CA GLY A 59 -5.76 -17.37 -57.42
C GLY A 59 -5.28 -16.06 -58.04
N GLN A 60 -4.46 -16.15 -59.09
CA GLN A 60 -4.09 -15.03 -59.97
C GLN A 60 -5.31 -14.60 -60.79
N GLU A 61 -5.59 -13.28 -60.89
CA GLU A 61 -5.99 -12.61 -62.13
C GLU A 61 -6.12 -11.07 -61.97
N PRO A 62 -6.31 -10.28 -63.05
CA PRO A 62 -5.26 -9.63 -63.83
C PRO A 62 -5.19 -8.10 -63.61
N ALA A 63 -4.21 -7.46 -64.23
CA ALA A 63 -3.97 -6.03 -64.15
C ALA A 63 -5.12 -5.21 -64.79
N ASP A 64 -5.74 -4.32 -64.01
CA ASP A 64 -6.61 -3.25 -64.51
C ASP A 64 -6.04 -1.87 -64.12
N THR A 65 -5.85 -1.05 -65.14
CA THR A 65 -5.28 0.29 -65.09
C THR A 65 -6.39 1.32 -64.90
N GLY A 66 -6.68 1.67 -63.64
CA GLY A 66 -7.58 2.78 -63.29
C GLY A 66 -6.92 3.73 -62.30
N LYS A 67 -6.55 4.94 -62.74
CA LYS A 67 -6.05 6.02 -61.87
C LYS A 67 -7.20 6.58 -61.02
N THR A 68 -7.26 6.20 -59.74
CA THR A 68 -7.98 6.94 -58.70
C THR A 68 -7.01 7.87 -57.99
N PRO A 69 -7.34 9.16 -57.74
CA PRO A 69 -6.50 10.04 -56.93
C PRO A 69 -6.40 9.46 -55.51
N PRO A 70 -5.24 9.56 -54.83
CA PRO A 70 -5.12 9.06 -53.47
C PRO A 70 -6.08 9.86 -52.58
N THR A 71 -7.05 9.18 -51.98
CA THR A 71 -7.84 9.71 -50.88
C THR A 71 -6.86 10.11 -49.78
N ALA A 72 -6.85 11.41 -49.43
CA ALA A 72 -6.02 11.89 -48.33
C ALA A 72 -6.36 11.09 -47.07
N GLU A 73 -5.35 10.39 -46.55
CA GLU A 73 -5.44 9.64 -45.31
C GLU A 73 -5.80 10.62 -44.18
N PRO A 74 -6.80 10.33 -43.32
CA PRO A 74 -7.12 11.21 -42.21
C PRO A 74 -5.89 11.35 -41.32
N THR A 75 -5.32 12.55 -41.24
CA THR A 75 -4.23 12.85 -40.32
C THR A 75 -4.75 12.65 -38.90
N LEU A 76 -4.30 11.56 -38.26
CA LEU A 76 -4.51 11.35 -36.84
C LEU A 76 -3.96 12.57 -36.08
N PRO A 77 -4.71 13.12 -35.10
CA PRO A 77 -4.19 14.16 -34.22
C PRO A 77 -2.87 13.69 -33.59
N PRO A 78 -1.90 14.59 -33.32
CA PRO A 78 -0.66 14.20 -32.66
C PRO A 78 -0.97 13.47 -31.35
N GLU A 79 -0.37 12.31 -31.13
CA GLU A 79 -0.50 11.61 -29.84
C GLU A 79 0.02 12.54 -28.73
N GLU A 80 -0.90 13.14 -27.98
CA GLU A 80 -0.55 13.89 -26.78
C GLU A 80 0.09 12.91 -25.79
N GLN A 81 1.37 13.12 -25.50
CA GLN A 81 2.11 12.32 -24.54
C GLN A 81 1.55 12.60 -23.14
N ARG A 82 0.62 11.75 -22.68
CA ARG A 82 -0.08 11.89 -21.39
C ARG A 82 0.75 11.50 -20.17
N LEU A 83 1.91 10.88 -20.39
CA LEU A 83 2.76 10.35 -19.34
C LEU A 83 4.11 11.06 -19.34
N THR A 84 4.51 11.54 -18.17
CA THR A 84 5.83 12.13 -17.96
C THR A 84 6.75 11.10 -17.33
N ARG A 85 7.88 10.83 -17.98
CA ARG A 85 8.93 10.00 -17.42
C ARG A 85 9.69 10.80 -16.36
N ILE A 86 9.74 10.29 -15.13
CA ILE A 86 10.48 10.96 -14.03
C ILE A 86 11.96 10.55 -14.05
N THR A 87 12.26 9.26 -14.18
CA THR A 87 13.64 8.74 -14.18
C THR A 87 13.93 7.91 -15.40
N ASP A 88 15.21 7.86 -15.80
CA ASP A 88 15.69 6.98 -16.87
C ASP A 88 16.27 5.64 -16.40
N PHE A 89 16.41 5.47 -15.08
CA PHE A 89 16.85 4.26 -14.40
C PHE A 89 15.72 3.63 -13.55
N PRO A 90 15.82 2.33 -13.22
CA PRO A 90 14.87 1.66 -12.35
C PRO A 90 14.93 2.19 -10.91
N VAL A 91 13.75 2.33 -10.31
CA VAL A 91 13.58 2.77 -8.93
C VAL A 91 12.70 1.80 -8.16
N ILE A 92 12.78 1.82 -6.84
CA ILE A 92 11.88 1.08 -5.97
C ILE A 92 11.16 2.02 -5.01
N SER A 93 9.99 1.56 -4.56
CA SER A 93 9.20 2.16 -3.49
C SER A 93 9.06 3.68 -3.62
N PRO A 94 8.55 4.21 -4.75
CA PRO A 94 8.28 5.64 -4.86
C PRO A 94 7.23 6.05 -3.82
N SER A 95 7.45 7.19 -3.19
CA SER A 95 6.58 7.74 -2.16
C SER A 95 6.60 9.26 -2.23
N LEU A 96 5.65 9.93 -1.60
CA LEU A 96 5.75 11.37 -1.41
C LEU A 96 6.84 11.71 -0.39
N ASN A 97 7.31 12.95 -0.39
CA ASN A 97 8.00 13.51 0.77
C ASN A 97 6.97 14.04 1.79
N LYS A 98 7.44 14.45 2.97
CA LYS A 98 6.60 14.99 4.03
C LYS A 98 5.77 16.24 3.64
N ALA A 99 6.25 17.03 2.69
CA ALA A 99 5.54 18.21 2.18
C ALA A 99 4.57 17.88 1.03
N GLU A 100 4.56 16.64 0.56
CA GLU A 100 3.75 16.14 -0.56
C GLU A 100 3.95 16.90 -1.89
N ASP A 101 5.11 17.53 -2.07
CA ASP A 101 5.44 18.34 -3.26
C ASP A 101 6.53 17.70 -4.15
N LYS A 102 7.16 16.63 -3.66
CA LYS A 102 8.16 15.85 -4.37
C LYS A 102 7.93 14.35 -4.18
N ILE A 103 8.46 13.56 -5.11
CA ILE A 103 8.51 12.10 -5.01
C ILE A 103 9.89 11.70 -4.49
N LEU A 104 9.92 10.88 -3.44
CA LEU A 104 11.08 10.17 -2.93
C LEU A 104 11.13 8.77 -3.55
N PHE A 105 12.32 8.29 -3.89
CA PHE A 105 12.50 6.92 -4.35
C PHE A 105 13.95 6.46 -4.16
N TYR A 106 14.13 5.15 -4.03
CA TYR A 106 15.46 4.56 -4.03
C TYR A 106 15.83 4.13 -5.45
N LYS A 107 17.02 4.49 -5.90
CA LYS A 107 17.59 3.93 -7.13
C LYS A 107 17.85 2.45 -6.93
N LYS A 108 17.30 1.60 -7.81
CA LYS A 108 17.44 0.13 -7.71
C LYS A 108 18.90 -0.30 -7.70
N ASP A 109 19.73 0.40 -8.47
CA ASP A 109 21.17 0.19 -8.55
C ASP A 109 21.87 1.08 -7.52
N GLY A 110 22.58 0.48 -6.58
CA GLY A 110 23.37 1.17 -5.57
C GLY A 110 22.57 1.70 -4.37
N GLY A 111 21.24 1.86 -4.47
CA GLY A 111 20.39 2.18 -3.33
C GLY A 111 20.38 3.64 -2.87
N ASP A 112 20.87 4.54 -3.72
CA ASP A 112 20.81 5.97 -3.47
C ASP A 112 19.36 6.42 -3.24
N LEU A 113 19.12 7.25 -2.21
CA LEU A 113 17.84 7.91 -2.01
C LEU A 113 17.84 9.22 -2.79
N LEU A 114 16.86 9.40 -3.66
CA LEU A 114 16.68 10.62 -4.45
C LEU A 114 15.28 11.20 -4.23
N SER A 115 15.15 12.48 -4.55
CA SER A 115 13.87 13.16 -4.73
C SER A 115 13.75 13.72 -6.14
N SER A 116 12.52 13.84 -6.63
CA SER A 116 12.23 14.55 -7.86
C SER A 116 10.92 15.33 -7.79
N ASP A 117 10.81 16.39 -8.59
CA ASP A 117 9.51 16.96 -8.90
C ASP A 117 8.63 15.98 -9.72
N PHE A 118 7.34 16.27 -9.82
CA PHE A 118 6.38 15.44 -10.56
C PHE A 118 6.61 15.41 -12.08
N ARG A 119 7.58 16.20 -12.59
CA ARG A 119 7.92 16.27 -14.01
C ARG A 119 9.27 15.63 -14.34
N GLY A 120 10.00 15.12 -13.35
CA GLY A 120 11.35 14.58 -13.53
C GLY A 120 12.43 15.61 -13.83
N GLN A 121 12.12 16.91 -13.81
CA GLN A 121 13.01 17.97 -14.30
C GLN A 121 14.03 18.39 -13.25
N ASN A 122 13.64 18.36 -11.98
CA ASN A 122 14.53 18.60 -10.87
C ASN A 122 14.68 17.32 -10.07
N GLN A 123 15.89 16.76 -10.07
CA GLN A 123 16.26 15.59 -9.28
C GLN A 123 17.39 15.95 -8.32
N GLU A 124 17.23 15.55 -7.07
CA GLU A 124 18.19 15.81 -6.01
C GLU A 124 18.53 14.50 -5.31
N LYS A 125 19.82 14.24 -5.13
CA LYS A 125 20.28 13.10 -4.34
C LYS A 125 20.25 13.47 -2.86
N ILE A 126 19.49 12.72 -2.06
CA ILE A 126 19.34 12.92 -0.60
C ILE A 126 20.41 12.15 0.15
N SER A 127 20.66 10.90 -0.23
CA SER A 127 21.62 10.01 0.46
C SER A 127 22.50 9.28 -0.56
N ASN A 128 23.76 9.06 -0.18
CA ASN A 128 24.75 8.29 -0.94
C ASN A 128 25.05 6.92 -0.28
N LEU A 129 24.14 6.42 0.54
CA LEU A 129 24.28 5.11 1.15
C LEU A 129 24.29 4.02 0.06
N THR A 130 25.36 3.23 0.04
CA THR A 130 25.47 2.09 -0.88
C THR A 130 24.72 0.89 -0.32
N ILE A 131 23.62 0.51 -0.98
CA ILE A 131 22.77 -0.64 -0.62
C ILE A 131 22.80 -1.63 -1.79
N ILE A 132 23.73 -2.58 -1.72
CA ILE A 132 23.82 -3.66 -2.69
C ILE A 132 22.69 -4.67 -2.42
N GLY A 133 22.06 -5.16 -3.48
CA GLY A 133 20.98 -6.13 -3.37
C GLY A 133 19.68 -5.54 -2.82
N LEU A 134 19.47 -4.22 -2.98
CA LEU A 134 18.22 -3.56 -2.57
C LEU A 134 17.00 -4.29 -3.15
N LEU A 135 16.08 -4.71 -2.27
CA LEU A 135 14.87 -5.46 -2.63
C LEU A 135 13.64 -4.59 -2.54
N ASP A 136 13.44 -3.95 -1.38
CA ASP A 136 12.24 -3.18 -1.09
C ASP A 136 12.53 -2.10 -0.04
N ALA A 137 11.64 -1.13 0.05
CA ALA A 137 11.57 -0.16 1.13
C ALA A 137 10.11 0.16 1.47
N VAL A 138 9.79 0.16 2.76
CA VAL A 138 8.45 0.47 3.27
C VAL A 138 8.53 1.82 3.98
N TRP A 139 7.88 2.83 3.40
CA TRP A 139 7.85 4.19 3.94
C TRP A 139 6.91 4.32 5.13
N SER A 140 7.28 5.15 6.11
CA SER A 140 6.35 5.57 7.15
C SER A 140 5.19 6.37 6.54
N PRO A 141 3.99 6.38 7.16
CA PRO A 141 2.89 7.23 6.73
C PRO A 141 3.22 8.73 6.75
N ALA A 142 4.25 9.13 7.52
CA ALA A 142 4.72 10.51 7.60
C ALA A 142 5.74 10.88 6.53
N HIS A 143 6.10 9.96 5.62
CA HIS A 143 7.02 10.19 4.50
C HIS A 143 8.41 10.72 4.92
N ASP A 144 8.84 10.37 6.13
CA ASP A 144 10.07 10.90 6.74
C ASP A 144 11.15 9.84 6.99
N ARG A 145 10.80 8.56 6.85
CA ARG A 145 11.68 7.41 7.06
C ARG A 145 11.16 6.18 6.33
N ALA A 146 12.05 5.20 6.12
CA ALA A 146 11.68 3.92 5.56
C ALA A 146 12.37 2.77 6.28
N ALA A 147 11.71 1.61 6.33
CA ALA A 147 12.36 0.33 6.56
C ALA A 147 12.87 -0.19 5.22
N VAL A 148 14.18 -0.34 5.08
CA VAL A 148 14.82 -0.75 3.83
C VAL A 148 15.30 -2.18 3.94
N PHE A 149 15.01 -3.00 2.93
CA PHE A 149 15.33 -4.42 2.87
C PHE A 149 16.25 -4.72 1.69
N TYR A 150 17.28 -5.52 1.94
CA TYR A 150 18.29 -5.86 0.95
C TYR A 150 18.77 -7.29 1.13
N LEU A 151 19.20 -7.89 0.02
CA LEU A 151 19.79 -9.22 -0.02
C LEU A 151 21.30 -9.10 0.19
N ASP A 152 21.79 -9.77 1.23
CA ASP A 152 23.22 -9.96 1.47
C ASP A 152 23.53 -11.46 1.43
N GLN A 153 24.26 -11.88 0.39
CA GLN A 153 24.46 -13.28 0.02
C GLN A 153 23.12 -13.98 -0.20
N GLU A 154 22.68 -14.80 0.76
CA GLU A 154 21.40 -15.53 0.73
C GLU A 154 20.43 -15.08 1.82
N THR A 155 20.78 -14.03 2.58
CA THR A 155 19.98 -13.56 3.72
C THR A 155 19.38 -12.19 3.44
N ILE A 156 18.06 -12.07 3.65
CA ILE A 156 17.39 -10.77 3.65
C ILE A 156 17.70 -10.08 4.98
N LYS A 157 18.27 -8.89 4.87
CA LYS A 157 18.58 -7.98 5.98
C LYS A 157 17.78 -6.70 5.83
N GLY A 158 17.58 -5.99 6.93
CA GLY A 158 16.88 -4.71 6.90
C GLY A 158 17.43 -3.71 7.89
N PHE A 159 17.13 -2.44 7.64
CA PHE A 159 17.47 -1.33 8.53
C PHE A 159 16.45 -0.19 8.42
N LEU A 160 16.41 0.67 9.43
CA LEU A 160 15.64 1.92 9.39
C LEU A 160 16.49 3.06 8.81
N HIS A 161 16.03 3.67 7.73
CA HIS A 161 16.66 4.80 7.06
C HIS A 161 15.91 6.10 7.37
N ILE A 162 16.62 7.12 7.85
CA ILE A 162 16.10 8.48 8.07
C ILE A 162 17.03 9.49 7.40
N GLY A 163 16.50 10.28 6.47
CA GLY A 163 17.25 11.32 5.77
C GLY A 163 18.47 10.75 5.05
N THR A 164 19.67 11.02 5.59
CA THR A 164 20.95 10.61 5.00
C THR A 164 21.53 9.33 5.64
N SER A 165 20.95 8.82 6.73
CA SER A 165 21.59 7.84 7.61
C SER A 165 20.71 6.64 7.95
N SER A 166 21.35 5.50 8.22
CA SER A 166 20.72 4.36 8.89
C SER A 166 20.73 4.58 10.41
N VAL A 167 19.62 4.29 11.09
CA VAL A 167 19.48 4.53 12.54
C VAL A 167 19.28 3.26 13.38
N ALA A 168 18.90 2.15 12.76
CA ALA A 168 18.82 0.85 13.43
C ALA A 168 18.88 -0.30 12.44
N VAL A 169 19.58 -1.38 12.82
CA VAL A 169 19.59 -2.64 12.10
C VAL A 169 18.42 -3.49 12.59
N LEU A 170 17.63 -4.01 11.65
CA LEU A 170 16.54 -4.91 11.93
C LEU A 170 17.04 -6.37 12.01
N PRO A 171 16.32 -7.27 12.68
CA PRO A 171 16.64 -8.70 12.71
C PRO A 171 16.74 -9.31 11.31
N GLN A 172 17.50 -10.40 11.20
CA GLN A 172 17.57 -11.17 9.95
C GLN A 172 16.28 -11.98 9.73
N ASN A 173 16.07 -12.45 8.50
CA ASN A 173 14.92 -13.27 8.09
C ASN A 173 13.57 -12.57 8.30
N ILE A 174 13.55 -11.25 8.09
CA ILE A 174 12.29 -10.51 7.98
C ILE A 174 11.62 -10.88 6.67
N THR A 175 10.33 -11.21 6.76
CA THR A 175 9.51 -11.65 5.61
C THR A 175 8.37 -10.68 5.29
N SER A 176 8.02 -9.82 6.24
CA SER A 176 7.04 -8.75 6.10
C SER A 176 7.33 -7.68 7.13
N ALA A 177 7.02 -6.42 6.80
CA ALA A 177 7.10 -5.32 7.74
C ALA A 177 6.11 -4.22 7.34
N ASP A 178 5.54 -3.56 8.34
CA ASP A 178 4.62 -2.46 8.12
C ASP A 178 4.69 -1.43 9.25
N TRP A 179 4.43 -0.18 8.92
CA TRP A 179 4.46 0.93 9.88
C TRP A 179 3.12 1.07 10.57
N SER A 180 3.13 1.38 11.86
CA SER A 180 1.94 1.78 12.57
C SER A 180 1.30 2.99 11.88
N PRO A 181 -0.04 3.11 11.87
CA PRO A 181 -0.72 4.24 11.22
C PRO A 181 -0.32 5.62 11.77
N ASP A 182 0.17 5.67 13.01
CA ASP A 182 0.70 6.88 13.64
C ASP A 182 2.20 7.13 13.35
N GLY A 183 2.85 6.27 12.58
CA GLY A 183 4.25 6.34 12.18
C GLY A 183 5.28 6.11 13.29
N LYS A 184 4.84 5.77 14.51
CA LYS A 184 5.72 5.67 15.70
C LYS A 184 6.39 4.32 15.85
N SER A 185 5.96 3.29 15.14
CA SER A 185 6.54 1.96 15.28
C SER A 185 6.50 1.21 13.95
N LEU A 186 7.45 0.31 13.75
CA LEU A 186 7.46 -0.66 12.66
C LEU A 186 7.23 -2.05 13.25
N ALA A 187 6.28 -2.80 12.70
CA ALA A 187 6.05 -4.20 13.00
C ALA A 187 6.72 -5.01 11.92
N PHE A 188 7.29 -6.14 12.28
CA PHE A 188 7.97 -7.01 11.34
C PHE A 188 7.82 -8.47 11.74
N GLY A 189 7.87 -9.35 10.74
CA GLY A 189 7.71 -10.78 10.90
C GLY A 189 9.03 -11.49 10.65
N VAL A 190 9.60 -12.11 11.69
CA VAL A 190 10.82 -12.92 11.59
C VAL A 190 10.44 -14.38 11.40
N LYS A 191 10.78 -14.93 10.24
CA LYS A 191 10.46 -16.32 9.91
C LYS A 191 11.50 -17.29 10.46
N THR A 192 11.01 -18.38 11.02
CA THR A 192 11.74 -19.61 11.32
C THR A 192 11.11 -20.76 10.54
N ASN A 193 11.68 -21.96 10.58
CA ASN A 193 11.19 -23.11 9.81
C ASN A 193 9.69 -23.39 10.01
N ASN A 194 9.17 -23.20 11.23
CA ASN A 194 7.80 -23.60 11.59
C ASN A 194 6.95 -22.48 12.18
N ALA A 195 7.49 -21.26 12.31
CA ALA A 195 6.79 -20.16 12.98
C ALA A 195 7.21 -18.79 12.45
N LEU A 196 6.30 -17.83 12.60
CA LEU A 196 6.54 -16.41 12.42
C LEU A 196 6.58 -15.74 13.79
N THR A 197 7.70 -15.09 14.13
CA THR A 197 7.81 -14.26 15.32
C THR A 197 7.51 -12.81 14.97
N ILE A 198 6.48 -12.23 15.59
CA ILE A 198 6.14 -10.83 15.44
C ILE A 198 7.09 -10.01 16.31
N GLY A 199 7.72 -9.01 15.74
CA GLY A 199 8.51 -8.02 16.43
C GLY A 199 8.04 -6.60 16.17
N THR A 200 8.47 -5.67 17.02
CA THR A 200 8.26 -4.23 16.83
C THR A 200 9.51 -3.45 17.17
N VAL A 201 9.71 -2.32 16.51
CA VAL A 201 10.73 -1.32 16.83
C VAL A 201 10.11 0.08 16.79
N ASP A 202 10.59 0.99 17.63
CA ASP A 202 10.20 2.40 17.56
C ASP A 202 10.74 3.04 16.27
N SER A 203 10.03 4.03 15.76
CA SER A 203 10.47 4.93 14.68
C SER A 203 11.88 5.49 14.88
N SER A 204 12.32 5.68 16.12
CA SER A 204 13.68 6.12 16.46
C SER A 204 14.76 5.03 16.31
N GLY A 205 14.38 3.79 16.02
CA GLY A 205 15.27 2.63 16.03
C GLY A 205 15.48 2.00 17.41
N LYS A 206 14.87 2.56 18.46
CA LYS A 206 14.98 2.06 19.83
C LYS A 206 13.87 1.05 20.16
N ASN A 207 13.98 0.44 21.34
CA ASN A 207 12.94 -0.43 21.91
C ASN A 207 12.52 -1.59 20.99
N GLN A 208 13.46 -2.11 20.22
CA GLN A 208 13.23 -3.30 19.42
C GLN A 208 12.94 -4.50 20.32
N LYS A 209 11.80 -5.17 20.10
CA LYS A 209 11.36 -6.31 20.91
C LYS A 209 10.58 -7.32 20.08
N MET A 210 10.68 -8.59 20.47
CA MET A 210 9.82 -9.67 19.98
C MET A 210 8.58 -9.75 20.87
N LEU A 211 7.41 -9.94 20.26
CA LEU A 211 6.12 -9.95 20.94
C LEU A 211 5.61 -11.38 21.15
N THR A 212 5.47 -12.13 20.07
CA THR A 212 4.91 -13.49 20.11
C THR A 212 5.36 -14.30 18.90
N ALA A 213 5.38 -15.62 19.03
CA ALA A 213 5.63 -16.56 17.95
C ALA A 213 4.35 -17.31 17.61
N LEU A 214 3.99 -17.33 16.33
CA LEU A 214 2.77 -17.94 15.83
C LEU A 214 3.10 -19.05 14.83
N PRO A 215 2.35 -20.16 14.81
CA PRO A 215 2.54 -21.27 13.87
C PRO A 215 2.01 -20.93 12.46
N LEU A 216 2.34 -19.73 11.97
CA LEU A 216 1.92 -19.17 10.68
C LEU A 216 3.17 -18.65 9.93
N PRO A 217 4.09 -19.53 9.51
CA PRO A 217 5.44 -19.16 9.05
C PRO A 217 5.49 -18.31 7.78
N ASP A 218 4.39 -18.20 7.06
CA ASP A 218 4.23 -17.51 5.79
C ASP A 218 3.24 -16.33 5.86
N ALA A 219 2.73 -16.00 7.06
CA ALA A 219 1.81 -14.89 7.21
C ALA A 219 2.48 -13.53 6.95
N GLN A 220 1.77 -12.68 6.22
CA GLN A 220 2.09 -11.28 5.99
C GLN A 220 1.53 -10.42 7.12
N ILE A 221 2.32 -9.46 7.58
CA ILE A 221 1.95 -8.49 8.62
C ILE A 221 1.47 -7.19 7.97
N GLU A 222 0.35 -6.69 8.46
CA GLU A 222 -0.15 -5.34 8.15
C GLU A 222 -0.59 -4.66 9.45
N TRP A 223 -0.19 -3.40 9.65
CA TRP A 223 -0.45 -2.66 10.87
C TRP A 223 -1.72 -1.82 10.74
N VAL A 224 -2.82 -2.29 11.35
CA VAL A 224 -4.16 -1.71 11.16
C VAL A 224 -4.44 -0.52 12.08
N THR A 225 -4.11 -0.63 13.36
CA THR A 225 -4.28 0.44 14.36
C THR A 225 -3.08 0.45 15.30
N PRO A 226 -2.83 1.50 16.10
CA PRO A 226 -1.70 1.47 17.04
C PRO A 226 -1.62 0.23 17.94
N ASP A 227 -2.75 -0.44 18.21
CA ASP A 227 -2.78 -1.69 18.98
C ASP A 227 -2.87 -2.97 18.13
N LEU A 228 -3.53 -2.93 16.97
CA LEU A 228 -3.86 -4.14 16.20
C LEU A 228 -2.94 -4.34 14.99
N ILE A 229 -2.41 -5.54 14.88
CA ILE A 229 -1.66 -6.06 13.74
C ILE A 229 -2.49 -7.15 13.07
N SER A 230 -2.74 -7.03 11.77
CA SER A 230 -3.34 -8.07 10.94
C SER A 230 -2.29 -9.06 10.47
N LEU A 231 -2.67 -10.32 10.36
CA LEU A 231 -1.86 -11.42 9.88
C LEU A 231 -2.66 -12.18 8.83
N THR A 232 -2.19 -12.15 7.59
CA THR A 232 -2.83 -12.81 6.45
C THR A 232 -1.93 -13.93 5.96
N THR A 233 -2.42 -15.17 5.95
CA THR A 233 -1.66 -16.30 5.39
C THR A 233 -1.43 -16.12 3.89
N ALA A 234 -0.45 -16.83 3.33
CA ALA A 234 -0.23 -16.77 1.89
C ALA A 234 -1.41 -17.40 1.12
N PRO A 235 -1.88 -16.76 0.03
CA PRO A 235 -2.95 -17.30 -0.79
C PRO A 235 -2.56 -18.64 -1.40
N SER A 236 -3.42 -19.65 -1.24
CA SER A 236 -3.16 -21.01 -1.72
C SER A 236 -4.42 -21.69 -2.24
N GLY A 237 -4.34 -22.29 -3.43
CA GLY A 237 -5.39 -23.16 -3.95
C GLY A 237 -5.46 -24.54 -3.25
N PHE A 238 -4.44 -24.89 -2.46
CA PHE A 238 -4.30 -26.21 -1.82
C PHE A 238 -4.38 -26.15 -0.29
N ALA A 239 -4.08 -25.00 0.31
CA ALA A 239 -4.10 -24.79 1.76
C ALA A 239 -5.17 -23.76 2.13
N GLU A 240 -5.79 -23.95 3.29
CA GLU A 240 -6.77 -23.01 3.83
C GLU A 240 -6.07 -21.70 4.22
N GLY A 241 -6.59 -20.59 3.73
CA GLY A 241 -6.18 -19.25 4.10
C GLY A 241 -7.01 -18.66 5.24
N PHE A 242 -6.38 -17.79 6.02
CA PHE A 242 -6.92 -17.16 7.21
C PHE A 242 -6.45 -15.71 7.35
N ILE A 243 -7.28 -14.90 7.98
CA ILE A 243 -6.86 -13.59 8.50
C ILE A 243 -7.07 -13.57 10.01
N PHE A 244 -6.04 -13.16 10.74
CA PHE A 244 -6.07 -12.96 12.18
C PHE A 244 -5.75 -11.51 12.51
N THR A 245 -6.18 -11.07 13.69
CA THR A 245 -5.72 -9.83 14.32
C THR A 245 -5.05 -10.15 15.64
N TYR A 246 -3.89 -9.55 15.87
CA TYR A 246 -3.13 -9.61 17.10
C TYR A 246 -3.15 -8.25 17.81
N SER A 247 -3.61 -8.21 19.06
CA SER A 247 -3.58 -7.02 19.92
C SER A 247 -2.26 -6.96 20.70
N ARG A 248 -1.53 -5.86 20.56
CA ARG A 248 -0.25 -5.63 21.23
C ARG A 248 -0.39 -5.40 22.74
N SER A 249 -1.48 -4.79 23.16
CA SER A 249 -1.75 -4.46 24.56
C SER A 249 -2.23 -5.67 25.36
N THR A 250 -3.09 -6.51 24.77
CA THR A 250 -3.67 -7.66 25.46
C THR A 250 -2.97 -8.99 25.13
N GLY A 251 -2.22 -9.04 24.03
CA GLY A 251 -1.66 -10.29 23.49
C GLY A 251 -2.71 -11.20 22.83
N ALA A 252 -3.96 -10.73 22.70
CA ALA A 252 -5.04 -11.54 22.14
C ALA A 252 -4.87 -11.74 20.63
N LEU A 253 -4.95 -13.00 20.19
CA LEU A 253 -5.02 -13.38 18.79
C LEU A 253 -6.46 -13.78 18.45
N THR A 254 -7.09 -13.09 17.51
CA THR A 254 -8.46 -13.36 17.08
C THR A 254 -8.47 -13.68 15.60
N ARG A 255 -9.09 -14.81 15.21
CA ARG A 255 -9.38 -15.09 13.80
C ARG A 255 -10.56 -14.25 13.35
N ILE A 256 -10.39 -13.47 12.28
CA ILE A 256 -11.45 -12.64 11.72
C ILE A 256 -12.02 -13.20 10.41
N LEU A 257 -11.24 -14.00 9.67
CA LEU A 257 -11.67 -14.60 8.40
C LEU A 257 -11.02 -15.98 8.18
N GLY A 258 -11.71 -16.85 7.42
CA GLY A 258 -11.25 -18.19 7.04
C GLY A 258 -11.90 -19.32 7.86
N PRO A 259 -11.76 -20.59 7.41
CA PRO A 259 -10.89 -21.03 6.31
C PRO A 259 -11.49 -20.77 4.91
N PHE A 260 -10.68 -20.25 3.98
CA PHE A 260 -11.01 -20.15 2.54
C PHE A 260 -9.80 -20.50 1.67
N LEU A 261 -10.00 -21.24 0.59
CA LEU A 261 -8.94 -21.44 -0.41
C LEU A 261 -8.72 -20.14 -1.20
N GLY A 262 -7.45 -19.85 -1.50
CA GLY A 262 -7.02 -18.69 -2.29
C GLY A 262 -7.00 -17.35 -1.55
N LEU A 263 -7.27 -17.36 -0.23
CA LEU A 263 -7.20 -16.17 0.63
C LEU A 263 -5.77 -15.84 1.05
#